data_AF-A0A952N7X1-F1
#
_entry.id   AF-A0A952N7X1-F1
#
_cell.length_a   1.000
_cell.length_b   1.000
_cell.length_c   1.000
_cell.angle_alpha   90.00
_cell.angle_beta   90.00
_cell.angle_gamma   90.00
#
_symmetry.space_group_name_H-M   'P 1'
#
loop_
_entity.id
_entity.type
_entity.pdbx_description
1 polymer ?
#
loop_
_entity_poly.entity_id
_entity_poly.type
_entity_poly.pdbx_seq_one_letter_code
_entity_poly.pdbx_strand_id
1 'polypeptide(L)' 'MIKVKVTCREVMEHVCESLGEELNSPKCVAIKSHLENCETCQNYFHSVENTIEFYKQYNVDVPEEAHFRLMKFLNLENE' A
#
# COMPACT_ATOMS: atom_id res chain seq x y z
N MET A 1 4.84 33.98 8.10
CA MET A 1 4.97 32.51 8.07
C MET A 1 3.83 31.94 7.26
N ILE A 2 4.09 31.42 6.06
CA ILE A 2 3.05 30.85 5.19
C ILE A 2 2.83 29.40 5.65
N LYS A 3 1.66 29.09 6.19
CA LYS A 3 1.26 27.71 6.48
C LYS A 3 0.91 27.03 5.16
N VAL A 4 1.81 26.19 4.66
CA VAL A 4 1.54 25.36 3.48
C VAL A 4 0.46 24.35 3.86
N LYS A 5 -0.72 24.45 3.22
CA LYS A 5 -1.81 23.49 3.40
C LYS A 5 -1.49 22.28 2.54
N VAL A 6 -1.01 21.22 3.19
CA VAL A 6 -0.85 19.91 2.56
C VAL A 6 -2.23 19.31 2.36
N THR A 7 -2.48 18.81 1.15
CA THR A 7 -3.74 18.20 0.73
C THR A 7 -3.69 16.68 0.89
N CYS A 8 -4.85 16.05 1.05
CA CYS A 8 -4.93 14.58 1.15
C CYS A 8 -4.38 13.86 -0.10
N ARG A 9 -4.38 14.53 -1.26
CA ARG A 9 -3.78 14.01 -2.49
C ARG A 9 -2.25 13.93 -2.38
N GLU A 10 -1.62 14.99 -1.90
CA GLU A 10 -0.16 15.03 -1.69
C GLU A 10 0.29 14.05 -0.61
N VAL A 11 -0.58 13.78 0.38
CA VAL A 11 -0.38 12.71 1.37
C VAL A 11 -0.35 11.34 0.69
N MET A 12 -1.34 11.06 -0.17
CA MET A 12 -1.45 9.77 -0.86
C MET A 12 -0.32 9.51 -1.85
N GLU A 13 0.00 10.49 -2.68
CA GLU A 13 1.10 10.41 -3.65
C GLU A 13 2.43 10.12 -2.95
N HIS A 14 2.68 10.79 -1.81
CA HIS A 14 3.91 10.57 -1.08
C HIS A 14 3.93 9.26 -0.30
N VAL A 15 2.83 8.76 0.25
CA VAL A 15 2.78 7.42 0.88
C VAL A 15 3.11 6.35 -0.16
N CYS A 16 2.56 6.47 -1.37
CA CYS A 16 2.88 5.59 -2.49
C CYS A 16 4.37 5.66 -2.91
N GLU A 17 4.96 6.86 -2.95
CA GLU A 17 6.40 7.06 -3.22
C GLU A 17 7.30 6.57 -2.07
N SER A 18 6.86 6.76 -0.82
CA SER A 18 7.63 6.46 0.41
C SER A 18 7.74 4.98 0.72
N LEU A 19 6.89 4.14 0.13
CA LEU A 19 7.11 2.69 0.14
C LEU A 19 8.40 2.28 -0.62
N GLY A 20 9.09 3.24 -1.27
CA GLY A 20 10.41 3.08 -1.89
C GLY A 20 11.50 4.07 -1.46
N GLU A 21 11.27 5.01 -0.52
CA GLU A 21 12.28 6.00 -0.07
C GLU A 21 12.33 6.23 1.46
N GLU A 22 13.41 6.86 1.96
CA GLU A 22 13.78 6.95 3.39
C GLU A 22 12.69 7.51 4.33
N LEU A 23 12.31 6.69 5.31
CA LEU A 23 11.24 6.90 6.30
C LEU A 23 11.47 8.06 7.30
N ASN A 24 12.64 8.71 7.24
CA ASN A 24 13.05 9.79 8.15
C ASN A 24 13.14 11.15 7.46
N SER A 25 12.75 11.25 6.19
CA SER A 25 12.72 12.55 5.52
C SER A 25 11.75 13.51 6.23
N PRO A 26 12.03 14.83 6.25
CA PRO A 26 11.15 15.83 6.86
C PRO A 26 9.71 15.76 6.34
N LYS A 27 9.52 15.38 5.08
CA LYS A 27 8.22 15.21 4.44
C LYS A 27 7.47 14.00 5.02
N CYS A 28 8.14 12.86 5.20
CA CYS A 28 7.56 11.67 5.83
C CYS A 28 7.13 11.94 7.28
N VAL A 29 7.95 12.69 8.05
CA VAL A 29 7.60 13.12 9.42
C VAL A 29 6.36 14.03 9.44
N ALA A 30 6.29 15.01 8.53
CA ALA A 30 5.14 15.90 8.43
C ALA A 30 3.85 15.14 8.07
N ILE A 31 3.95 14.13 7.20
CA ILE A 31 2.81 13.29 6.80
C ILE A 31 2.37 12.36 7.92
N LYS A 32 3.30 11.72 8.65
CA LYS A 32 2.98 10.96 9.87
C LYS A 32 2.22 11.84 10.87
N SER A 33 2.72 13.05 11.11
CA SER A 33 2.06 13.98 12.02
C SER A 33 0.65 14.37 11.55
N HIS A 34 0.43 14.59 10.24
CA HIS A 34 -0.91 14.86 9.72
C HIS A 34 -1.84 13.66 9.90
N LEU A 35 -1.36 12.45 9.58
CA LEU A 35 -2.11 11.21 9.73
C LEU A 35 -2.52 10.97 11.20
N GLU A 36 -1.62 11.23 12.15
CA GLU A 36 -1.91 11.08 13.59
C GLU A 36 -2.92 12.09 14.13
N ASN A 37 -3.15 13.21 13.45
CA ASN A 37 -3.99 14.31 13.96
C ASN A 37 -5.21 14.63 13.09
N CYS A 38 -5.47 13.89 12.02
CA CYS A 38 -6.57 14.13 11.08
C CYS A 38 -7.47 12.89 10.95
N GLU A 39 -8.65 12.93 11.57
CA GLU A 39 -9.61 11.81 11.62
C GLU A 39 -9.97 11.27 10.23
N THR A 40 -10.21 12.14 9.25
CA THR A 40 -10.52 11.73 7.87
C THR A 40 -9.39 10.90 7.26
N CYS A 41 -8.13 11.28 7.50
CA CYS A 41 -6.97 10.57 6.99
C CYS A 41 -6.76 9.23 7.72
N GLN A 42 -7.02 9.18 9.03
CA GLN A 42 -6.98 7.92 9.80
C GLN A 42 -8.01 6.92 9.29
N ASN A 43 -9.25 7.38 9.09
CA ASN A 43 -10.32 6.53 8.59
C ASN A 43 -9.99 5.97 7.20
N TYR A 44 -9.44 6.82 6.32
CA TYR A 44 -9.01 6.37 5.00
C TYR A 44 -7.84 5.37 5.09
N PHE A 45 -6.83 5.65 5.91
CA PHE A 45 -5.70 4.76 6.11
C PHE A 45 -6.13 3.38 6.63
N HIS A 46 -6.97 3.35 7.67
CA HIS A 46 -7.55 2.10 8.17
C HIS A 46 -8.38 1.36 7.11
N SER A 47 -9.13 2.07 6.26
CA SER A 47 -9.85 1.45 5.15
C SER A 47 -8.90 0.74 4.17
N VAL A 48 -7.75 1.36 3.87
CA VAL A 48 -6.73 0.75 3.00
C VAL A 48 -6.07 -0.44 3.70
N GLU A 49 -5.67 -0.31 4.96
CA GLU A 49 -5.10 -1.41 5.75
C GLU A 49 -6.05 -2.61 5.82
N ASN A 50 -7.32 -2.38 6.14
CA ASN A 50 -8.33 -3.42 6.19
C ASN A 50 -8.51 -4.09 4.83
N THR A 51 -8.50 -3.32 3.74
CA THR A 51 -8.58 -3.88 2.38
C THR A 51 -7.41 -4.83 2.12
N ILE A 52 -6.18 -4.41 2.42
CA ILE A 52 -4.98 -5.25 2.27
C ILE A 52 -5.10 -6.53 3.11
N GLU A 53 -5.53 -6.40 4.36
CA GLU A 53 -5.69 -7.54 5.27
C GLU A 53 -6.73 -8.53 4.75
N PHE A 54 -7.87 -8.05 4.27
CA PHE A 54 -8.89 -8.89 3.66
C PHE A 54 -8.38 -9.63 2.43
N TYR A 55 -7.57 -8.99 1.58
CA TYR A 55 -6.96 -9.66 0.43
C TYR A 55 -5.90 -10.70 0.83
N LYS A 56 -5.14 -10.47 1.91
CA LYS A 56 -4.19 -11.48 2.44
C LYS A 56 -4.90 -12.69 3.02
N GLN A 57 -6.04 -12.46 3.66
CA GLN A 57 -6.89 -13.52 4.22
C GLN A 57 -7.78 -14.18 3.17
N TYR A 58 -7.87 -13.59 1.97
CA TYR A 58 -8.63 -14.13 0.85
C TYR A 58 -7.96 -15.39 0.33
N ASN A 59 -8.30 -16.51 0.98
CA ASN A 59 -7.75 -17.83 0.69
C ASN A 59 -8.51 -18.47 -0.46
N VAL A 60 -8.36 -17.90 -1.66
CA VAL A 60 -8.79 -18.57 -2.89
C VAL A 60 -7.64 -19.40 -3.39
N ASP A 61 -7.84 -20.71 -3.38
CA ASP A 61 -6.93 -21.63 -4.02
C ASP A 61 -6.89 -21.29 -5.51
N VAL A 62 -5.69 -21.01 -6.00
CA VAL A 62 -5.46 -20.86 -7.43
C VAL A 62 -5.80 -22.20 -8.09
N PRO A 63 -6.66 -22.23 -9.13
CA PRO A 63 -6.99 -23.48 -9.80
C PRO A 63 -5.72 -24.21 -10.24
N GLU A 64 -5.65 -25.53 -10.03
CA GLU A 64 -4.46 -26.32 -10.43
C GLU A 64 -4.09 -26.08 -11.90
N GLU A 65 -5.08 -25.92 -12.78
CA GLU A 65 -4.86 -25.59 -14.19
C GLU A 65 -4.06 -24.29 -14.39
N ALA A 66 -4.27 -23.28 -13.56
CA ALA A 66 -3.52 -22.03 -13.64
C ALA A 66 -2.05 -22.23 -13.22
N HIS A 67 -1.80 -23.06 -12.21
CA HIS A 67 -0.44 -23.47 -11.84
C HIS A 67 0.24 -24.23 -12.98
N PHE A 68 -0.41 -25.26 -13.55
CA PHE A 68 0.13 -26.02 -14.68
C PHE A 68 0.42 -25.16 -15.90
N ARG A 69 -0.50 -24.24 -16.25
CA ARG A 69 -0.30 -23.31 -17.37
C ARG A 69 0.89 -22.37 -17.13
N LEU A 70 1.09 -21.93 -15.89
CA LEU A 70 2.23 -21.10 -15.52
C LEU A 70 3.54 -21.89 -15.59
N MET A 71 3.60 -23.09 -15.01
CA MET A 71 4.80 -23.94 -15.06
C MET A 71 5.19 -24.29 -16.50
N LYS A 72 4.21 -24.58 -17.35
CA LYS A 72 4.40 -24.76 -18.79
C LYS A 72 4.95 -23.52 -19.48
N PHE A 73 4.37 -22.35 -19.21
CA PHE A 73 4.84 -21.09 -19.79
C PHE A 73 6.28 -20.76 -19.39
N LEU A 74 6.68 -21.12 -18.16
CA LEU A 74 8.01 -20.92 -17.63
C LEU A 74 9.01 -22.04 -17.99
N ASN A 75 8.57 -23.11 -18.67
CA ASN A 75 9.34 -24.33 -18.94
C ASN A 75 9.85 -25.04 -17.66
N LEU A 76 9.06 -25.03 -16.59
CA LEU A 76 9.36 -25.65 -15.29
C LEU A 76 8.49 -26.89 -15.01
N GLU A 77 8.02 -27.58 -16.05
CA GLU A 77 7.05 -28.69 -15.92
C GLU A 77 7.56 -29.92 -15.11
N ASN A 78 8.83 -29.96 -14.71
CA ASN A 78 9.49 -31.12 -14.06
C ASN A 78 10.11 -30.81 -12.67
N GLU A 79 9.86 -29.63 -12.09
CA GLU A 79 10.27 -29.27 -10.71
C GLU A 79 9.08 -29.35 -9.75
#